data_AF-A0A562M5B1-F1
#
_entry.id   AF-A0A562M5B1-F1
#
_cell.length_a   1.000
_cell.length_b   1.000
_cell.length_c   1.000
_cell.angle_alpha   90.00
_cell.angle_beta   90.00
_cell.angle_gamma   90.00
#
_symmetry.space_group_name_H-M   'P 1'
#
loop_
_entity.id
_entity.type
_entity.pdbx_description
1 polymer ?
#
loop_
_entity_poly.entity_id
_entity_poly.type
_entity_poly.pdbx_seq_one_letter_code
_entity_poly.pdbx_strand_id
1 'polypeptide(L)'
;MYKVAMYNTIKTLLEHGKSLREISRELGMCRKTVSRIQKALLNGDSAPRQQSRSSGLEVFHEQIEHYLASGLSALLIHQKLIQ
;
A
#
# COMPACT_ATOMS: atom_id res chain seq x y z
N MET A 1 -7.78 -6.97 1.56
CA MET A 1 -7.92 -8.44 1.64
C MET A 1 -7.28 -9.16 0.45
N TYR A 2 -7.63 -8.84 -0.81
CA TYR A 2 -7.11 -9.52 -2.02
C TYR A 2 -5.56 -9.59 -2.14
N LYS A 3 -4.85 -8.53 -1.76
CA LYS A 3 -3.39 -8.45 -1.91
C LYS A 3 -2.62 -9.42 -0.99
N VAL A 4 -3.14 -9.66 0.21
CA VAL A 4 -2.53 -10.60 1.18
C VAL A 4 -2.79 -12.03 0.76
N ALA A 5 -4.01 -12.34 0.31
CA ALA A 5 -4.36 -13.66 -0.21
C ALA A 5 -3.43 -14.08 -1.35
N MET A 6 -3.16 -13.17 -2.30
CA MET A 6 -2.27 -13.42 -3.43
C MET A 6 -0.81 -13.71 -3.01
N TYR A 7 -0.29 -13.01 -1.99
CA TYR A 7 1.06 -13.27 -1.46
C TYR A 7 1.16 -14.68 -0.87
N ASN A 8 0.14 -15.08 -0.11
CA ASN A 8 0.06 -16.42 0.46
C ASN A 8 -0.05 -17.49 -0.64
N THR A 9 -0.90 -17.28 -1.65
CA THR A 9 -1.02 -18.22 -2.77
C THR A 9 0.30 -18.42 -3.50
N ILE A 10 1.02 -17.34 -3.83
CA ILE A 10 2.32 -17.44 -4.49
C ILE A 10 3.34 -18.13 -3.58
N LYS A 11 3.36 -17.80 -2.29
CA LYS A 11 4.22 -18.47 -1.29
C LYS A 11 3.98 -19.98 -1.30
N THR A 12 2.71 -20.41 -1.18
CA THR A 12 2.35 -21.82 -1.19
C THR A 12 2.76 -22.50 -2.50
N LEU A 13 2.50 -21.90 -3.66
CA LEU A 13 2.88 -22.51 -4.94
C LEU A 13 4.40 -22.65 -5.11
N LEU A 14 5.18 -21.68 -4.60
CA LEU A 14 6.64 -21.77 -4.57
C LEU A 14 7.14 -22.89 -3.64
N GLU A 15 6.51 -23.05 -2.47
CA GLU A 15 6.81 -24.14 -1.52
C GLU A 15 6.50 -25.52 -2.12
N HIS A 16 5.50 -25.61 -3.00
CA HIS A 16 5.19 -26.81 -3.79
C HIS A 16 6.16 -27.03 -4.97
N GLY A 17 7.21 -26.21 -5.10
CA GLY A 17 8.24 -26.36 -6.13
C GLY A 17 7.85 -25.83 -7.51
N LYS A 18 6.72 -25.13 -7.65
CA LYS A 18 6.32 -24.56 -8.95
C LYS A 18 7.25 -23.42 -9.36
N SER A 19 7.59 -23.41 -10.65
CA SER A 19 8.38 -22.34 -11.24
C SER A 19 7.58 -21.05 -11.39
N LEU A 20 8.28 -19.92 -11.46
CA LEU A 20 7.66 -18.61 -11.71
C LEU A 20 6.81 -18.56 -13.00
N ARG A 21 7.16 -19.39 -14.00
CA ARG A 21 6.42 -19.46 -15.28
C ARG A 21 5.08 -20.19 -15.10
N GLU A 22 5.08 -21.29 -14.35
CA GLU A 22 3.86 -22.04 -14.05
C GLU A 22 2.89 -21.19 -13.21
N ILE A 23 3.40 -20.57 -12.16
CA ILE A 23 2.61 -19.68 -11.28
C ILE A 23 2.02 -18.51 -12.06
N SER A 24 2.80 -17.92 -12.98
CA SER A 24 2.35 -16.82 -13.85
C SER A 24 1.20 -17.25 -14.78
N ARG A 25 1.27 -18.46 -15.36
CA ARG A 25 0.22 -19.01 -16.22
C ARG A 25 -1.04 -19.37 -15.43
N GLU A 26 -0.87 -20.02 -14.28
CA GLU A 26 -1.96 -20.48 -13.43
C GLU A 26 -2.76 -19.33 -12.81
N LEU A 27 -2.07 -18.27 -12.37
CA LEU A 27 -2.72 -17.10 -11.77
C LEU A 27 -3.10 -16.01 -12.78
N GLY A 28 -2.77 -16.19 -14.07
CA GLY A 28 -3.04 -15.17 -15.11
C GLY A 28 -2.30 -13.84 -14.89
N MET A 29 -1.14 -13.86 -14.21
CA MET A 29 -0.40 -12.65 -13.83
C MET A 29 0.91 -12.51 -14.58
N CYS A 30 1.42 -11.29 -14.69
CA CYS A 30 2.76 -11.04 -15.24
C CYS A 30 3.84 -11.73 -14.39
N ARG A 31 4.73 -12.48 -15.04
CA ARG A 31 5.92 -13.11 -14.42
C ARG A 31 6.75 -12.12 -13.59
N LYS A 32 6.86 -10.85 -14.02
CA LYS A 32 7.59 -9.81 -13.26
C LYS A 32 6.97 -9.58 -11.88
N THR A 33 5.65 -9.61 -11.78
CA THR A 33 4.92 -9.48 -10.51
C THR A 33 5.20 -10.67 -9.60
N VAL A 34 5.12 -11.89 -10.13
CA VAL A 34 5.44 -13.12 -9.38
C VAL A 34 6.88 -13.10 -8.87
N SER A 35 7.83 -12.70 -9.73
CA SER A 35 9.25 -12.58 -9.34
C SER A 35 9.48 -11.52 -8.26
N ARG A 36 8.80 -10.36 -8.34
CA ARG A 36 8.87 -9.33 -7.29
C ARG A 36 8.34 -9.84 -5.97
N ILE A 37 7.24 -10.59 -5.99
CA ILE A 37 6.64 -11.18 -4.79
C ILE A 37 7.55 -12.26 -4.19
N GLN A 38 8.14 -13.13 -5.01
CA GLN A 38 9.15 -14.10 -4.57
C GLN A 38 10.32 -13.41 -3.86
N LYS A 39 10.87 -12.33 -4.43
CA LYS A 39 11.94 -11.56 -3.80
C LYS A 39 11.52 -10.95 -2.46
N ALA A 40 10.30 -10.42 -2.38
CA ALA A 40 9.76 -9.89 -1.12
C ALA A 40 9.63 -10.99 -0.06
N LEU A 41 9.12 -12.17 -0.44
CA LEU A 41 9.02 -13.33 0.46
C LEU A 41 10.38 -13.82 0.96
N LEU A 42 11.40 -13.85 0.09
CA LEU A 42 12.79 -14.17 0.47
C LEU A 42 13.38 -13.15 1.45
N ASN A 43 12.94 -11.90 1.38
CA ASN A 43 13.33 -10.83 2.29
C ASN A 43 12.52 -10.84 3.60
N GLY A 44 11.62 -11.80 3.80
CA GLY A 44 10.78 -11.92 5.00
C GLY A 44 9.47 -11.12 4.96
N ASP A 45 9.16 -10.44 3.85
CA ASP A 45 7.90 -9.69 3.71
C ASP A 45 6.73 -10.69 3.54
N SER A 46 5.82 -10.76 4.51
CA SER A 46 4.61 -11.61 4.48
C SER A 46 3.43 -10.98 3.73
N ALA A 47 3.54 -9.70 3.39
CA ALA A 47 2.51 -8.92 2.73
C ALA A 47 3.17 -7.83 1.86
N PRO A 48 2.44 -7.27 0.87
CA PRO A 48 2.94 -6.12 0.14
C PRO A 48 3.12 -4.95 1.11
N ARG A 49 4.29 -4.29 1.02
CA ARG A 49 4.60 -3.11 1.83
C ARG A 49 3.51 -2.07 1.65
N GLN A 50 2.99 -1.57 2.77
CA GLN A 50 2.08 -0.44 2.73
C GLN A 50 2.84 0.79 2.24
N GLN A 51 2.26 1.50 1.30
CA GLN A 51 2.80 2.77 0.87
C GLN A 51 2.37 3.82 1.89
N SER A 52 3.27 4.21 2.79
CA SER A 52 3.07 5.40 3.61
C SER A 52 3.41 6.63 2.77
N ARG A 53 2.48 7.57 2.69
CA ARG A 53 2.74 8.94 2.22
C ARG A 53 2.33 9.84 3.37
N SER A 54 3.28 10.58 3.94
CA SER A 54 2.96 11.64 4.88
C SER A 54 2.14 12.71 4.15
N SER A 55 1.03 13.14 4.75
CA SER A 55 0.30 14.29 4.23
C SER A 55 1.17 15.54 4.33
N GLY A 56 1.19 16.39 3.31
CA GLY A 56 1.80 17.72 3.44
C GLY A 56 1.11 18.58 4.51
N LEU A 57 -0.13 18.22 4.88
CA LEU A 57 -0.93 18.87 5.91
C LEU A 57 -0.81 18.20 7.29
N GLU A 58 0.03 17.17 7.44
CA GLU A 58 0.19 16.48 8.72
C GLU A 58 0.57 17.45 9.85
N VAL A 59 1.45 18.41 9.53
CA VAL A 59 1.92 19.46 10.46
C VAL A 59 0.77 20.38 10.91
N PHE A 60 -0.28 20.52 10.09
CA PHE A 60 -1.41 21.40 10.34
C PHE A 60 -2.65 20.65 10.84
N HIS A 61 -2.54 19.36 11.16
CA HIS A 61 -3.69 18.51 11.43
C HIS A 61 -4.55 19.06 12.59
N GLU A 62 -3.92 19.35 13.74
CA GLU A 62 -4.61 19.91 14.90
C GLU A 62 -5.23 21.29 14.62
N GLN A 63 -4.54 22.13 13.84
CA GLN A 63 -5.04 23.47 13.47
C GLN A 63 -6.27 23.37 12.56
N ILE A 64 -6.24 22.45 11.59
CA ILE A 64 -7.35 22.19 10.68
C ILE A 64 -8.56 21.66 11.46
N GLU A 65 -8.37 20.75 12.41
CA GLU A 65 -9.45 20.25 13.28
C GLU A 65 -10.07 21.38 14.11
N HIS A 66 -9.25 22.24 14.71
CA HIS A 66 -9.74 23.40 15.45
C HIS A 66 -10.54 24.38 14.57
N TYR A 67 -10.05 24.66 13.35
CA TYR A 67 -10.75 25.55 12.44
C TYR A 67 -12.05 24.93 11.90
N LEU A 68 -12.07 23.62 11.65
CA LEU A 68 -13.30 22.90 11.31
C LEU A 68 -14.31 22.98 12.46
N ALA A 69 -13.88 22.76 13.71
CA ALA A 69 -14.73 22.81 14.88
C ALA A 69 -15.33 24.21 15.14
N SER A 70 -14.61 25.28 14.75
CA SER A 70 -15.11 26.66 14.80
C SER A 70 -16.00 27.04 13.61
N GLY A 71 -16.30 26.09 12.72
CA GLY A 71 -17.23 26.27 11.61
C GLY A 71 -16.64 26.94 10.37
N LEU A 72 -15.31 27.02 10.26
CA LEU A 72 -14.65 27.60 9.10
C LEU A 72 -14.78 26.66 7.89
N SER A 73 -15.05 27.26 6.72
CA SER A 73 -15.05 26.52 5.45
C SER A 73 -13.62 26.20 5.02
N ALA A 74 -13.46 25.16 4.18
CA ALA A 74 -12.14 24.74 3.69
C ALA A 74 -11.34 25.88 3.02
N LEU A 75 -12.01 26.82 2.34
CA LEU A 75 -11.38 28.00 1.74
C LEU A 75 -10.79 28.94 2.81
N LEU A 76 -11.53 29.18 3.90
CA LEU A 76 -11.07 30.03 5.00
C LEU A 76 -9.94 29.36 5.79
N ILE A 77 -10.03 28.05 5.99
CA ILE A 77 -8.95 27.26 6.61
C ILE A 77 -7.67 27.39 5.79
N HIS A 78 -7.75 27.18 4.48
CA HIS A 78 -6.59 27.31 3.60
C HIS A 78 -5.98 28.73 3.64
N GLN A 79 -6.82 29.77 3.63
CA GLN A 79 -6.34 31.15 3.77
C GLN A 79 -5.60 31.36 5.10
N LYS A 80 -6.11 30.79 6.21
CA LYS A 80 -5.46 30.88 7.52
C LYS A 80 -4.14 30.12 7.62
N LEU A 81 -3.98 29.03 6.88
CA LEU A 81 -2.75 28.23 6.90
C LEU A 81 -1.60 28.82 6.06
N ILE A 82 -1.90 29.76 5.15
CA ILE A 82 -0.91 30.40 4.28
C ILE A 82 -0.42 31.75 4.83
N GLN A 83 -1.17 32.38 5.73
CA GLN A 83 -0.78 33.62 6.42
C GLN A 83 0.23 33.37 7.53
#